data_AF-A0A679GUZ1-F1
#
_entry.id   AF-A0A679GUZ1-F1
#
_cell.length_a   1.000
_cell.length_b   1.000
_cell.length_c   1.000
_cell.angle_alpha   90.00
_cell.angle_beta   90.00
_cell.angle_gamma   90.00
#
_symmetry.space_group_name_H-M   'P 1'
#
loop_
_entity.id
_entity.type
_entity.pdbx_description
1 polymer ?
#
loop_
_entity_poly.entity_id
_entity_poly.type
_entity_poly.pdbx_seq_one_letter_code
_entity_poly.pdbx_strand_id
1 'polypeptide(L)'
;MNYGIDEHKHRFAVWAAGRAYARRGKGYTVAVAKRLIESAGLDRISSPTDLPPPDEVDAFIHQRIEAVCEAARVTSLECTYGRAQKLVNIYLKSKLVCAGHHDDPSVRALHPPIDRVLIRALVTYSHQRRNDASLAEFRAALNAARRFGESWTDFDKPTYDAYVAAFKLLQGSEPLWTVEKHWRPERELSET
;
A
#
# COMPACT_ATOMS: atom_id res chain seq x y z
N MET A 1 -26.26 12.54 6.13
CA MET A 1 -25.72 11.33 6.81
C MET A 1 -25.49 11.68 8.26
N ASN A 2 -25.90 10.79 9.17
CA ASN A 2 -25.60 10.97 10.59
C ASN A 2 -24.13 10.60 10.83
N TYR A 3 -23.39 11.41 11.58
CA TYR A 3 -21.98 11.13 11.87
C TYR A 3 -21.88 9.94 12.85
N GLY A 4 -21.13 8.91 12.46
CA GLY A 4 -20.93 7.69 13.23
C GLY A 4 -19.53 7.11 13.02
N ILE A 5 -19.26 5.93 13.61
CA ILE A 5 -17.92 5.34 13.59
C ILE A 5 -17.41 5.04 12.17
N ASP A 6 -18.28 4.61 11.26
CA ASP A 6 -17.88 4.29 9.88
C ASP A 6 -17.50 5.54 9.10
N GLU A 7 -18.26 6.63 9.27
CA GLU A 7 -17.96 7.94 8.70
C GLU A 7 -16.66 8.50 9.30
N HIS A 8 -16.43 8.34 10.60
CA HIS A 8 -15.18 8.75 11.24
C HIS A 8 -13.97 8.00 10.65
N LYS A 9 -14.04 6.67 10.57
CA LYS A 9 -13.01 5.82 9.94
C LYS A 9 -12.76 6.23 8.49
N HIS A 10 -13.82 6.46 7.71
CA HIS A 10 -13.71 6.90 6.33
C HIS A 10 -12.97 8.24 6.21
N ARG A 11 -13.36 9.27 6.99
CA ARG A 11 -12.69 10.59 6.98
C ARG A 11 -11.21 10.49 7.35
N PHE A 12 -10.88 9.72 8.39
CA PHE A 12 -9.50 9.53 8.81
C PHE A 12 -8.68 8.81 7.73
N ALA A 13 -9.21 7.72 7.17
CA ALA A 13 -8.54 6.96 6.13
C ALA A 13 -8.32 7.78 4.84
N VAL A 14 -9.32 8.56 4.43
CA VAL A 14 -9.19 9.51 3.30
C VAL A 14 -8.09 10.53 3.56
N TRP A 15 -8.04 11.11 4.75
CA TRP A 15 -6.99 12.06 5.11
C TRP A 15 -5.61 11.41 5.08
N ALA A 16 -5.44 10.26 5.73
CA ALA A 16 -4.17 9.54 5.79
C ALA A 16 -3.68 9.13 4.39
N ALA A 17 -4.55 8.50 3.59
CA ALA A 17 -4.25 8.07 2.24
C ALA A 17 -3.95 9.26 1.32
N GLY A 18 -4.76 10.31 1.39
CA GLY A 18 -4.55 11.54 0.63
C GLY A 18 -3.21 12.21 0.92
N ARG A 19 -2.79 12.25 2.19
CA ARG A 19 -1.47 12.79 2.58
C ARG A 19 -0.32 11.90 2.12
N ALA A 20 -0.49 10.58 2.16
CA ALA A 20 0.53 9.63 1.72
C ALA A 20 0.74 9.63 0.19
N TYR A 21 -0.36 9.81 -0.56
CA TYR A 21 -0.40 9.91 -2.02
C TYR A 21 0.10 11.27 -2.55
N ALA A 22 -0.18 12.35 -1.83
CA ALA A 22 0.14 13.72 -2.23
C ALA A 22 1.64 14.03 -2.20
N ARG A 23 2.38 13.55 -3.20
CA ARG A 23 3.75 14.00 -3.52
C ARG A 23 3.79 14.69 -4.87
N ARG A 24 4.37 15.91 -4.88
CA ARG A 24 4.70 16.78 -6.03
C ARG A 24 3.51 17.45 -6.76
N GLY A 25 3.01 18.55 -6.20
CA GLY A 25 2.39 19.62 -6.99
C GLY A 25 0.87 19.52 -7.24
N LYS A 26 0.39 20.41 -8.11
CA LYS A 26 -1.02 20.74 -8.37
C LYS A 26 -1.86 19.49 -8.68
N GLY A 27 -3.08 19.40 -8.13
CA GLY A 27 -4.02 18.30 -8.39
C GLY A 27 -3.96 17.13 -7.40
N TYR A 28 -2.87 16.97 -6.64
CA TYR A 28 -2.72 15.90 -5.65
C TYR A 28 -3.17 16.37 -4.25
N THR A 29 -4.47 16.66 -4.09
CA THR A 29 -5.06 17.13 -2.82
C THR A 29 -5.84 16.04 -2.10
N VAL A 30 -6.13 16.23 -0.81
CA VAL A 30 -7.01 15.30 -0.06
C VAL A 30 -8.42 15.25 -0.67
N ALA A 31 -8.93 16.37 -1.21
CA ALA A 31 -10.22 16.39 -1.89
C ALA A 31 -10.23 15.52 -3.16
N VAL A 32 -9.13 15.55 -3.93
CA VAL A 32 -8.98 14.68 -5.10
C VAL A 32 -8.82 13.22 -4.67
N ALA A 33 -8.00 12.95 -3.65
CA ALA A 33 -7.86 11.60 -3.09
C ALA A 33 -9.20 11.02 -2.63
N LYS A 34 -10.04 11.83 -1.94
CA LYS A 34 -11.39 11.45 -1.53
C LYS A 34 -12.23 10.99 -2.73
N ARG A 35 -12.29 11.82 -3.77
CA ARG A 35 -13.01 11.48 -5.01
C ARG A 35 -12.51 10.18 -5.64
N LEU A 36 -11.20 10.00 -5.74
CA LEU A 36 -10.63 8.77 -6.32
C LEU A 36 -10.98 7.53 -5.50
N ILE A 37 -10.95 7.64 -4.17
CA ILE A 37 -11.34 6.57 -3.23
C ILE A 37 -12.81 6.19 -3.42
N GLU A 38 -13.71 7.18 -3.43
CA GLU A 38 -15.15 6.96 -3.59
C GLU A 38 -15.49 6.44 -4.99
N SER A 39 -14.89 6.99 -6.05
CA SER A 39 -15.07 6.49 -7.42
C SER A 39 -14.58 5.06 -7.60
N ALA A 40 -13.52 4.66 -6.88
CA ALA A 40 -13.00 3.29 -6.90
C ALA A 40 -13.80 2.31 -6.00
N GLY A 41 -14.84 2.79 -5.30
CA GLY A 41 -15.71 1.98 -4.44
C GLY A 41 -15.07 1.56 -3.12
N LEU A 42 -13.96 2.20 -2.71
CA LEU A 42 -13.29 1.89 -1.44
C LEU A 42 -14.09 2.38 -0.22
N ASP A 43 -14.94 3.39 -0.39
CA ASP A 43 -15.87 3.90 0.62
C ASP A 43 -16.84 2.82 1.12
N ARG A 44 -17.20 1.87 0.25
CA ARG A 44 -18.10 0.74 0.54
C ARG A 44 -17.50 -0.33 1.45
N ILE A 45 -16.19 -0.32 1.67
CA ILE A 45 -15.48 -1.31 2.49
C ILE A 45 -15.42 -0.79 3.92
N SER A 46 -16.23 -1.36 4.81
CA SER A 46 -16.39 -0.93 6.21
C SER A 46 -15.77 -1.91 7.21
N SER A 47 -15.77 -3.19 6.87
CA SER A 47 -15.34 -4.28 7.74
C SER A 47 -14.71 -5.43 6.93
N PRO A 48 -14.11 -6.43 7.59
CA PRO A 48 -13.51 -7.56 6.89
C PRO A 48 -14.49 -8.38 6.04
N THR A 49 -15.79 -8.39 6.38
CA THR A 49 -16.81 -9.10 5.58
C THR A 49 -17.04 -8.48 4.21
N ASP A 50 -16.55 -7.25 3.99
CA ASP A 50 -16.60 -6.57 2.69
C ASP A 50 -15.38 -6.89 1.81
N LEU A 51 -14.42 -7.68 2.32
CA LEU A 51 -13.30 -8.20 1.56
C LEU A 51 -13.63 -9.59 0.97
N PRO A 52 -13.01 -9.96 -0.16
CA PRO A 52 -13.13 -11.32 -0.67
C PRO A 52 -12.33 -12.30 0.21
N PRO A 53 -12.42 -13.61 -0.04
CA PRO A 53 -11.57 -14.62 0.57
C PRO A 53 -10.06 -14.32 0.40
N PRO A 54 -9.18 -14.79 1.31
CA PRO A 54 -7.76 -14.42 1.33
C PRO A 54 -7.00 -14.68 0.02
N ASP A 55 -7.34 -15.74 -0.70
CA ASP A 55 -6.75 -16.13 -1.99
C ASP A 55 -7.18 -15.23 -3.17
N GLU A 56 -8.25 -14.45 -2.99
CA GLU A 56 -8.75 -13.48 -3.97
C GLU A 56 -8.34 -12.03 -3.66
N VAL A 57 -7.71 -11.77 -2.50
CA VAL A 57 -7.36 -10.41 -2.06
C VAL A 57 -6.40 -9.72 -3.03
N ASP A 58 -5.42 -10.42 -3.61
CA ASP A 58 -4.51 -9.87 -4.62
C ASP A 58 -5.28 -9.27 -5.80
N ALA A 59 -6.19 -10.05 -6.38
CA ALA A 59 -7.00 -9.66 -7.52
C ALA A 59 -7.90 -8.46 -7.18
N PHE A 60 -8.49 -8.48 -5.99
CA PHE A 60 -9.28 -7.37 -5.48
C PHE A 60 -8.48 -6.08 -5.31
N ILE A 61 -7.27 -6.16 -4.74
CA ILE A 61 -6.38 -5.00 -4.60
C ILE A 61 -6.04 -4.43 -5.98
N HIS A 62 -5.67 -5.29 -6.94
CA HIS A 62 -5.42 -4.85 -8.32
C HIS A 62 -6.63 -4.15 -8.94
N GLN A 63 -7.82 -4.71 -8.77
CA GLN A 63 -9.06 -4.11 -9.27
C GLN A 63 -9.32 -2.73 -8.66
N ARG A 64 -9.04 -2.53 -7.36
CA ARG A 64 -9.16 -1.23 -6.70
C ARG A 64 -8.11 -0.23 -7.19
N ILE A 65 -6.87 -0.66 -7.42
CA ILE A 65 -5.80 0.17 -7.97
C ILE A 65 -6.16 0.65 -9.38
N GLU A 66 -6.60 -0.26 -10.23
CA GLU A 66 -7.01 0.04 -11.61
C GLU A 66 -8.21 0.99 -11.65
N ALA A 67 -9.19 0.79 -10.75
CA ALA A 67 -10.33 1.69 -10.62
C ALA A 67 -9.91 3.11 -10.19
N VAL A 68 -8.92 3.25 -9.30
CA VAL A 68 -8.33 4.56 -8.96
C VAL A 68 -7.64 5.19 -10.18
N CYS A 69 -6.87 4.42 -10.94
CA CYS A 69 -6.23 4.91 -12.17
C CYS A 69 -7.27 5.37 -13.20
N GLU A 70 -8.37 4.63 -13.39
CA GLU A 70 -9.46 5.02 -14.29
C GLU A 70 -10.14 6.30 -13.82
N ALA A 71 -10.49 6.40 -12.54
CA ALA A 71 -11.09 7.61 -11.97
C ALA A 71 -10.19 8.84 -12.13
N ALA A 72 -8.87 8.67 -12.08
CA ALA A 72 -7.91 9.74 -12.30
C ALA A 72 -7.88 10.19 -13.77
N ARG A 73 -7.89 9.24 -14.73
CA ARG A 73 -7.94 9.52 -16.18
C ARG A 73 -9.13 10.39 -16.56
N VAL A 74 -10.31 10.11 -16.02
CA VAL A 74 -11.53 10.91 -16.24
C VAL A 74 -11.35 12.38 -15.86
N THR A 75 -10.44 12.67 -14.93
CA THR A 75 -10.19 14.03 -14.42
C THR A 75 -8.87 14.62 -14.91
N SER A 76 -8.25 14.01 -15.93
CA SER A 76 -6.95 14.40 -16.49
C SER A 76 -5.84 14.49 -15.44
N LEU A 77 -5.96 13.73 -14.35
CA LEU A 77 -4.94 13.63 -13.32
C LEU A 77 -4.03 12.45 -13.65
N GLU A 78 -2.73 12.70 -13.69
CA GLU A 78 -1.75 11.62 -13.79
C GLU A 78 -1.78 10.78 -12.50
N CYS A 79 -2.14 9.51 -12.61
CA CYS A 79 -2.13 8.57 -11.51
C CYS A 79 -1.62 7.22 -11.99
N THR A 80 -0.32 7.01 -11.80
CA THR A 80 0.35 5.73 -12.09
C THR A 80 -0.14 4.63 -11.14
N TYR A 81 0.16 3.38 -11.49
CA TYR A 81 -0.12 2.23 -10.65
C TYR A 81 0.48 2.39 -9.25
N GLY A 82 1.73 2.83 -9.21
CA GLY A 82 2.47 3.10 -7.98
C GLY A 82 1.86 4.17 -7.08
N ARG A 83 1.22 5.19 -7.66
CA ARG A 83 0.47 6.19 -6.89
C ARG A 83 -0.86 5.64 -6.39
N ALA A 84 -1.60 4.95 -7.26
CA ALA A 84 -2.89 4.36 -6.93
C ALA A 84 -2.78 3.29 -5.83
N GLN A 85 -1.78 2.39 -5.90
CA GLN A 85 -1.54 1.40 -4.83
C GLN A 85 -1.30 2.03 -3.47
N LYS A 86 -0.59 3.17 -3.42
CA LYS A 86 -0.33 3.83 -2.15
C LYS A 86 -1.61 4.38 -1.54
N LEU A 87 -2.48 4.93 -2.38
CA LEU A 87 -3.79 5.42 -1.96
C LEU A 87 -4.67 4.27 -1.43
N VAL A 88 -4.81 3.20 -2.20
CA VAL A 88 -5.60 2.00 -1.84
C VAL A 88 -5.10 1.37 -0.55
N ASN A 89 -3.81 1.07 -0.47
CA ASN A 89 -3.25 0.30 0.64
C ASN A 89 -3.22 1.10 1.94
N ILE A 90 -2.95 2.41 1.90
CA ILE A 90 -3.08 3.25 3.11
C ILE A 90 -4.54 3.32 3.56
N TYR A 91 -5.48 3.51 2.64
CA TYR A 91 -6.89 3.61 2.98
C TYR A 91 -7.40 2.34 3.67
N LEU A 92 -7.13 1.17 3.08
CA LEU A 92 -7.54 -0.13 3.64
C LEU A 92 -6.84 -0.43 4.96
N LYS A 93 -5.53 -0.15 5.07
CA LYS A 93 -4.79 -0.29 6.32
C LYS A 93 -5.41 0.56 7.43
N SER A 94 -5.71 1.83 7.15
CA SER A 94 -6.32 2.73 8.13
C SER A 94 -7.70 2.27 8.58
N LYS A 95 -8.54 1.73 7.68
CA LYS A 95 -9.91 1.29 8.02
C LYS A 95 -10.00 -0.09 8.65
N LEU A 96 -9.08 -1.00 8.32
CA LEU A 96 -9.19 -2.41 8.69
C LEU A 96 -8.09 -2.82 9.67
N VAL A 97 -6.83 -2.74 9.26
CA VAL A 97 -5.69 -3.15 10.11
C VAL A 97 -5.64 -2.30 11.39
N CYS A 98 -5.57 -0.97 11.23
CA CYS A 98 -5.49 -0.04 12.36
C CYS A 98 -6.81 0.13 13.13
N ALA A 99 -7.90 -0.47 12.65
CA ALA A 99 -9.20 -0.48 13.35
C ALA A 99 -9.42 -1.74 14.20
N GLY A 100 -8.39 -2.57 14.37
CA GLY A 100 -8.44 -3.76 15.22
C GLY A 100 -8.78 -5.06 14.50
N HIS A 101 -8.90 -5.07 13.17
CA HIS A 101 -9.21 -6.28 12.39
C HIS A 101 -7.96 -7.00 11.86
N HIS A 102 -6.79 -6.77 12.45
CA HIS A 102 -5.48 -7.17 11.93
C HIS A 102 -5.27 -8.69 11.81
N ASP A 103 -6.02 -9.49 12.59
CA ASP A 103 -5.95 -10.95 12.59
C ASP A 103 -6.94 -11.64 11.64
N ASP A 104 -7.89 -10.89 11.06
CA ASP A 104 -8.83 -11.45 10.09
C ASP A 104 -8.08 -12.00 8.86
N PRO A 105 -8.39 -13.22 8.37
CA PRO A 105 -7.66 -13.85 7.27
C PRO A 105 -7.54 -12.98 6.02
N SER A 106 -8.60 -12.27 5.63
CA SER A 106 -8.60 -11.41 4.44
C SER A 106 -7.84 -10.12 4.70
N VAL A 107 -7.88 -9.60 5.93
CA VAL A 107 -7.07 -8.43 6.34
C VAL A 107 -5.58 -8.77 6.38
N ARG A 108 -5.21 -9.99 6.80
CA ARG A 108 -3.80 -10.46 6.81
C ARG A 108 -3.20 -10.52 5.40
N ALA A 109 -4.03 -10.73 4.39
CA ALA A 109 -3.62 -10.76 2.98
C ALA A 109 -3.49 -9.36 2.35
N LEU A 110 -3.93 -8.29 3.02
CA LEU A 110 -3.83 -6.93 2.49
C LEU A 110 -2.38 -6.52 2.23
N HIS A 111 -2.16 -5.90 1.08
CA HIS A 111 -0.85 -5.43 0.68
C HIS A 111 -0.42 -4.21 1.52
N PRO A 112 0.87 -4.11 1.91
CA PRO A 112 1.41 -2.90 2.51
C PRO A 112 1.47 -1.78 1.46
N PRO A 113 1.39 -0.51 1.88
CA PRO A 113 1.68 0.61 0.99
C PRO A 113 3.16 0.60 0.61
N ILE A 114 3.46 0.43 -0.68
CA ILE A 114 4.84 0.39 -1.15
C ILE A 114 5.36 1.82 -1.36
N ASP A 115 6.47 2.16 -0.72
CA ASP A 115 7.14 3.44 -0.94
C ASP A 115 8.65 3.37 -0.83
N ARG A 116 9.32 4.49 -1.14
CA ARG A 116 10.78 4.59 -1.11
C ARG A 116 11.37 4.28 0.27
N VAL A 117 10.67 4.60 1.36
CA VAL A 117 11.18 4.36 2.72
C VAL A 117 11.18 2.87 3.00
N LEU A 118 10.07 2.18 2.72
CA LEU A 118 9.97 0.74 2.89
C LEU A 118 10.97 -0.02 2.00
N ILE A 119 11.05 0.35 0.71
CA ILE A 119 11.99 -0.27 -0.25
C ILE A 119 13.43 -0.15 0.27
N ARG A 120 13.85 1.06 0.68
CA ARG A 120 15.21 1.27 1.21
C ARG A 120 15.48 0.47 2.47
N ALA A 121 14.52 0.42 3.40
CA ALA A 121 14.68 -0.34 4.62
C ALA A 121 14.84 -1.84 4.35
N LEU A 122 14.07 -2.39 3.41
CA LEU A 122 14.19 -3.79 3.02
C LEU A 122 15.49 -4.11 2.28
N VAL A 123 16.01 -3.18 1.47
CA VAL A 123 17.34 -3.29 0.86
C VAL A 123 18.42 -3.31 1.94
N THR A 124 18.38 -2.38 2.90
CA THR A 124 19.32 -2.36 4.02
C THR A 124 19.26 -3.66 4.84
N TYR A 125 18.06 -4.11 5.18
CA TYR A 125 17.82 -5.37 5.89
C TYR A 125 18.40 -6.58 5.13
N SER A 126 18.15 -6.65 3.82
CA SER A 126 18.71 -7.67 2.92
C SER A 126 20.25 -7.69 2.95
N HIS A 127 20.88 -6.51 2.91
CA HIS A 127 22.35 -6.40 2.99
C HIS A 127 22.92 -6.81 4.35
N GLN A 128 22.28 -6.40 5.45
CA GLN A 128 22.67 -6.77 6.81
C GLN A 128 22.59 -8.29 7.04
N ARG A 129 21.70 -8.98 6.33
CA ARG A 129 21.50 -10.43 6.41
C ARG A 129 21.94 -11.18 5.16
N ARG A 130 22.96 -10.68 4.46
CA ARG A 130 23.45 -11.27 3.19
C ARG A 130 23.87 -12.74 3.31
N ASN A 131 24.33 -13.18 4.49
CA ASN A 131 24.80 -14.54 4.75
C ASN A 131 23.69 -15.47 5.28
N ASP A 132 22.49 -14.96 5.51
CA ASP A 132 21.36 -15.77 5.95
C ASP A 132 20.78 -16.54 4.76
N ALA A 133 21.05 -17.85 4.71
CA ALA A 133 20.58 -18.70 3.61
C ALA A 133 19.05 -18.74 3.50
N SER A 134 18.32 -18.60 4.62
CA SER A 134 16.85 -18.63 4.62
C SER A 134 16.22 -17.45 3.86
N LEU A 135 16.98 -16.36 3.68
CA LEU A 135 16.52 -15.15 2.99
C LEU A 135 16.97 -15.10 1.52
N ALA A 136 17.58 -16.14 0.97
CA ALA A 136 18.15 -16.13 -0.38
C ALA A 136 17.10 -15.82 -1.47
N GLU A 137 15.93 -16.46 -1.42
CA GLU A 137 14.85 -16.25 -2.38
C GLU A 137 14.28 -14.84 -2.29
N PHE A 138 14.01 -14.35 -1.07
CA PHE A 138 13.60 -12.97 -0.84
C PHE A 138 14.61 -11.98 -1.45
N ARG A 139 15.91 -12.17 -1.19
CA ARG A 139 16.95 -11.27 -1.73
C ARG A 139 16.97 -11.30 -3.25
N ALA A 140 16.87 -12.48 -3.86
CA ALA A 140 16.82 -12.61 -5.31
C ALA A 140 15.60 -11.90 -5.91
N ALA A 141 14.42 -12.12 -5.32
CA ALA A 141 13.17 -11.49 -5.74
C ALA A 141 13.20 -9.96 -5.56
N LEU A 142 13.70 -9.46 -4.42
CA LEU A 142 13.84 -8.02 -4.19
C LEU A 142 14.81 -7.37 -5.19
N ASN A 143 15.93 -8.03 -5.49
CA ASN A 143 16.88 -7.53 -6.49
C ASN A 143 16.29 -7.56 -7.91
N ALA A 144 15.48 -8.57 -8.23
CA ALA A 144 14.75 -8.61 -9.50
C ALA A 144 13.73 -7.47 -9.59
N ALA A 145 12.90 -7.26 -8.56
CA ALA A 145 11.92 -6.17 -8.49
C ALA A 145 12.56 -4.78 -8.69
N ARG A 146 13.73 -4.55 -8.07
CA ARG A 146 14.49 -3.30 -8.23
C ARG A 146 14.98 -3.05 -9.65
N ARG A 147 15.18 -4.08 -10.47
CA ARG A 147 15.52 -3.93 -11.90
C ARG A 147 14.35 -3.45 -12.74
N PHE A 148 13.11 -3.71 -12.31
CA PHE A 148 11.92 -3.12 -12.93
C PHE A 148 11.77 -1.65 -12.57
N GLY A 149 12.04 -1.28 -11.31
CA GLY A 149 12.12 0.12 -10.90
C GLY A 149 12.17 0.33 -9.39
N GLU A 150 12.69 1.47 -8.95
CA GLU A 150 12.75 1.87 -7.53
C GLU A 150 11.90 3.12 -7.20
N SER A 151 11.42 3.80 -8.23
CA SER A 151 10.58 4.98 -8.08
C SER A 151 9.13 4.54 -7.92
N TRP A 152 8.68 4.35 -6.68
CA TRP A 152 7.32 3.89 -6.39
C TRP A 152 6.22 4.77 -7.00
N THR A 153 6.50 6.04 -7.34
CA THR A 153 5.52 6.90 -8.01
C THR A 153 5.35 6.58 -9.49
N ASP A 154 6.22 5.74 -10.05
CA ASP A 154 6.29 5.46 -11.49
C ASP A 154 6.08 3.96 -11.77
N PHE A 155 5.75 3.17 -10.73
CA PHE A 155 5.47 1.75 -10.91
C PHE A 155 4.29 1.55 -11.86
N ASP A 156 4.44 0.53 -12.70
CA ASP A 156 3.37 -0.17 -13.38
C ASP A 156 2.97 -1.42 -12.58
N LYS A 157 2.00 -2.18 -13.09
CA LYS A 157 1.53 -3.40 -12.44
C LYS A 157 2.67 -4.45 -12.29
N PRO A 158 3.44 -4.80 -13.35
CA PRO A 158 4.55 -5.75 -13.21
C PRO A 158 5.58 -5.37 -12.13
N THR A 159 5.97 -4.10 -12.06
CA THR A 159 6.89 -3.62 -11.04
C THR A 159 6.30 -3.80 -9.64
N TYR A 160 5.03 -3.42 -9.46
CA TYR A 160 4.33 -3.60 -8.19
C TYR A 160 4.24 -5.07 -7.77
N ASP A 161 3.82 -5.96 -8.68
CA ASP A 161 3.70 -7.39 -8.44
C ASP A 161 5.03 -8.00 -8.01
N ALA A 162 6.14 -7.59 -8.63
CA ALA A 162 7.47 -8.07 -8.28
C ALA A 162 7.86 -7.71 -6.83
N TYR A 163 7.51 -6.52 -6.35
CA TYR A 163 7.73 -6.16 -4.94
C TYR A 163 6.80 -6.93 -4.00
N VAL A 164 5.52 -7.09 -4.34
CA VAL A 164 4.58 -7.88 -3.53
C VAL A 164 5.05 -9.33 -3.39
N ALA A 165 5.52 -9.94 -4.49
CA ALA A 165 6.08 -11.29 -4.47
C ALA A 165 7.31 -11.38 -3.54
N ALA A 166 8.22 -10.41 -3.60
CA ALA A 166 9.35 -10.36 -2.67
C ALA A 166 8.88 -10.23 -1.21
N PHE A 167 7.84 -9.43 -0.93
CA PHE A 167 7.33 -9.27 0.43
C PHE A 167 6.67 -10.54 0.94
N LYS A 168 5.92 -11.26 0.10
CA LYS A 168 5.33 -12.57 0.45
C LYS A 168 6.41 -13.59 0.80
N LEU A 169 7.52 -13.63 0.06
CA LEU A 169 8.66 -14.49 0.38
C LEU A 169 9.29 -14.15 1.74
N LEU A 170 9.42 -12.86 2.06
CA LEU A 170 9.96 -12.44 3.37
C LEU A 170 9.01 -12.77 4.52
N GLN A 171 7.70 -12.69 4.29
CA GLN A 171 6.69 -12.83 5.33
C GLN A 171 6.27 -14.28 5.58
N GLY A 172 6.30 -15.15 4.56
CA GLY A 172 5.82 -16.51 4.70
C GLY A 172 4.35 -16.53 5.13
N SER A 173 4.07 -17.09 6.31
CA SER A 173 2.71 -17.16 6.90
C SER A 173 2.30 -15.91 7.69
N GLU A 174 3.22 -14.99 7.94
CA GLU A 174 2.94 -13.75 8.67
C GLU A 174 2.03 -12.82 7.85
N PRO A 175 1.17 -12.00 8.49
CA PRO A 175 0.36 -11.02 7.77
C PRO A 175 1.23 -10.13 6.91
N LEU A 176 0.83 -9.89 5.66
CA LEU A 176 1.67 -9.21 4.68
C LEU A 176 1.94 -7.74 5.08
N TRP A 177 1.01 -7.09 5.76
CA TRP A 177 1.17 -5.74 6.31
C TRP A 177 2.29 -5.63 7.36
N THR A 178 2.66 -6.71 8.06
CA THR A 178 3.70 -6.66 9.10
C THR A 178 5.12 -6.46 8.54
N VAL A 179 5.31 -6.55 7.21
CA VAL A 179 6.57 -6.15 6.57
C VAL A 179 6.91 -4.68 6.85
N GLU A 180 5.91 -3.85 7.17
CA GLU A 180 6.07 -2.47 7.59
C GLU A 180 6.78 -2.32 8.95
N LYS A 181 7.10 -3.40 9.67
CA LYS A 181 8.03 -3.37 10.82
C LYS A 181 9.40 -2.81 10.44
N HIS A 182 9.75 -2.81 9.16
CA HIS A 182 10.96 -2.19 8.61
C HIS A 182 10.77 -0.71 8.23
N TRP A 183 9.54 -0.22 8.16
CA TRP A 183 9.24 1.16 7.78
C TRP A 183 9.60 2.10 8.94
N ARG A 184 10.49 3.06 8.67
CA ARG A 184 10.96 4.10 9.60
C ARG A 184 10.82 5.46 8.92
N PRO A 185 9.61 6.05 8.90
CA PRO A 185 9.36 7.31 8.21
C PRO A 185 9.92 8.54 8.95
N GLU A 186 10.18 8.42 10.24
CA GLU A 186 10.87 9.42 11.04
C GLU A 186 12.27 9.68 10.46
N ARG A 187 12.61 10.96 10.27
CA ARG A 187 14.01 11.33 10.04
C ARG A 187 14.67 11.38 11.40
N GLU A 188 15.83 10.75 11.54
CA GLU A 188 16.71 11.03 12.67
C GLU A 188 16.92 12.54 12.71
N LEU A 189 16.72 13.15 13.88
CA LEU A 189 17.05 14.55 14.08
C LEU A 189 18.55 14.67 13.85
N SER A 190 18.95 15.43 12.84
CA SER A 190 20.34 15.84 12.73
C SER A 190 20.68 16.59 14.01
N GLU A 191 21.62 16.07 14.81
CA GLU A 191 22.24 16.86 15.87
C GLU A 191 22.91 18.06 15.18
N THR A 192 22.29 19.23 15.31
CA THR A 192 22.85 20.53 14.93
C THR A 192 23.79 21.03 15.99
#